data_AF-A0A952UV72-F1
#
_entry.id   AF-A0A952UV72-F1
#
_cell.length_a   1.000
_cell.length_b   1.000
_cell.length_c   1.000
_cell.angle_alpha   90.00
_cell.angle_beta   90.00
_cell.angle_gamma   90.00
#
_symmetry.space_group_name_H-M   'P 1'
#
loop_
_entity.id
_entity.type
_entity.pdbx_description
1 polymer ?
#
loop_
_entity_poly.entity_id
_entity_poly.type
_entity_poly.pdbx_seq_one_letter_code
_entity_poly.pdbx_strand_id
1 'polypeptide(L)'
;MRLKLKWAGWVCALGLSAFACSSDDGDNKGGNGGSGASGGSGGQVGECVPTAAECYVDGPRGPGAECLAKHDNSSANVWSGRFSYLKIEKPAALANQLVQNLVVDKGITLNQRACNEEGDGTFTWLLEFDPASGRLKTGGGQPITDPKAGSCFVTIPNSNPAIAVAPTEVDVDVTESGEFEATIDAVVVPIFLDVEMSKTILLPLHQIAFSGSFSDDRNCIGRYNGDQFEISNTCKPDTTQGQTVWTTGGSLQGYITIEEAEAVYIDDLKASLCAQIAGSTWKGQPTGRCAETDAWQAGERPEGDWCAATNSPATGACNDAWQLKAGFAASAMKVNGDCP
;
A
#
# COMPACT_ATOMS: atom_id res chain seq x y z
N MET A 1 -31.44 -50.76 -17.68
CA MET A 1 -32.42 -49.65 -17.73
C MET A 1 -31.66 -48.34 -17.83
N ARG A 2 -31.73 -47.68 -18.99
CA ARG A 2 -31.08 -46.40 -19.28
C ARG A 2 -32.17 -45.36 -19.47
N LEU A 3 -32.21 -44.31 -18.65
CA LEU A 3 -33.07 -43.15 -18.88
C LEU A 3 -32.24 -42.06 -19.59
N LYS A 4 -32.63 -41.73 -20.83
CA LYS A 4 -32.15 -40.57 -21.57
C LYS A 4 -33.18 -39.45 -21.39
N LEU A 5 -32.79 -38.30 -20.87
CA LEU A 5 -33.58 -37.06 -20.98
C LEU A 5 -32.95 -36.19 -22.08
N LYS A 6 -33.73 -35.94 -23.14
CA LYS A 6 -33.46 -34.92 -24.16
C LYS A 6 -34.26 -33.68 -23.78
N TRP A 7 -33.65 -32.50 -23.79
CA TRP A 7 -34.39 -31.23 -23.91
C TRP A 7 -33.93 -30.51 -25.17
N ALA A 8 -34.93 -30.22 -26.01
CA ALA A 8 -34.81 -29.52 -27.28
C ALA A 8 -34.81 -28.01 -27.05
N GLY A 9 -34.04 -27.30 -27.88
CA GLY A 9 -33.86 -25.87 -27.81
C GLY A 9 -35.02 -25.07 -28.37
N TRP A 10 -34.96 -23.75 -28.13
CA TRP A 10 -35.73 -22.74 -28.84
C TRP A 10 -34.77 -21.65 -29.32
N VAL A 11 -34.77 -21.46 -30.63
CA VAL A 11 -34.14 -20.37 -31.38
C VAL A 11 -35.20 -19.26 -31.49
N CYS A 12 -34.83 -18.03 -31.14
CA CYS A 12 -35.54 -16.84 -31.63
C CYS A 12 -34.52 -15.91 -32.28
N ALA A 13 -34.71 -15.69 -33.57
CA ALA A 13 -34.01 -14.70 -34.38
C ALA A 13 -35.01 -13.62 -34.83
N LEU A 14 -34.44 -12.44 -35.13
CA LEU A 14 -34.97 -11.29 -35.89
C LEU A 14 -35.66 -10.17 -35.12
N GLY A 15 -35.20 -8.95 -35.43
CA GLY A 15 -35.89 -7.70 -35.14
C GLY A 15 -35.02 -6.45 -35.28
N LEU A 16 -34.61 -6.10 -36.50
CA LEU A 16 -34.15 -4.75 -36.84
C LEU A 16 -35.38 -3.83 -36.88
N SER A 17 -35.36 -2.72 -36.15
CA SER A 17 -36.24 -1.57 -36.40
C SER A 17 -35.54 -0.29 -35.97
N ALA A 18 -35.29 0.57 -36.96
CA ALA A 18 -34.90 1.96 -36.79
C ALA A 18 -36.16 2.81 -36.54
N PHE A 19 -36.16 3.58 -35.45
CA PHE A 19 -37.01 4.77 -35.29
C PHE A 19 -36.21 5.81 -34.50
N ALA A 20 -35.97 6.94 -35.16
CA ALA A 20 -35.59 8.19 -34.52
C ALA A 20 -36.86 8.87 -33.99
N CYS A 21 -36.80 9.42 -32.78
CA CYS A 21 -37.42 10.69 -32.39
C CYS A 21 -36.85 11.16 -31.04
N SER A 22 -36.48 12.44 -31.04
CA SER A 22 -35.96 13.30 -29.99
C SER A 22 -36.90 13.44 -28.77
N SER A 23 -36.34 13.53 -27.55
CA SER A 23 -36.41 14.73 -26.68
C SER A 23 -35.86 14.47 -25.27
N ASP A 24 -34.82 15.25 -24.94
CA ASP A 24 -34.53 16.03 -23.73
C ASP A 24 -34.55 15.45 -22.30
N ASP A 25 -33.56 15.98 -21.57
CA ASP A 25 -33.42 16.19 -20.12
C ASP A 25 -32.89 15.05 -19.23
N GLY A 26 -31.61 15.17 -18.85
CA GLY A 26 -31.04 14.44 -17.72
C GLY A 26 -29.52 14.40 -17.63
N ASP A 27 -28.82 15.51 -17.93
CA ASP A 27 -27.40 15.68 -17.59
C ASP A 27 -27.23 15.57 -16.06
N ASN A 28 -26.54 14.52 -15.60
CA ASN A 28 -25.93 14.55 -14.27
C ASN A 28 -24.62 13.75 -14.25
N LYS A 29 -23.63 14.25 -15.02
CA LYS A 29 -22.22 13.95 -14.79
C LYS A 29 -21.70 14.87 -13.68
N GLY A 30 -21.87 14.45 -12.44
CA GLY A 30 -21.20 15.06 -11.28
C GLY A 30 -19.77 14.53 -11.18
N GLY A 31 -18.83 15.26 -11.76
CA GLY A 31 -17.40 15.12 -11.45
C GLY A 31 -17.04 15.85 -10.16
N ASN A 32 -15.98 15.38 -9.49
CA ASN A 32 -15.11 16.26 -8.72
C ASN A 32 -13.69 15.67 -8.65
N GLY A 33 -13.00 15.67 -9.79
CA GLY A 33 -11.54 15.63 -9.84
C GLY A 33 -11.03 17.05 -10.02
N GLY A 34 -10.78 17.75 -8.91
CA GLY A 34 -10.06 19.03 -8.88
C GLY A 34 -8.65 18.74 -8.34
N SER A 35 -7.62 18.78 -9.17
CA SER A 35 -6.86 19.98 -9.57
C SER A 35 -6.07 20.56 -8.40
N GLY A 36 -4.75 20.49 -8.55
CA GLY A 36 -3.77 20.89 -7.56
C GLY A 36 -3.80 22.38 -7.18
N ALA A 37 -3.21 22.62 -6.02
CA ALA A 37 -2.72 23.92 -5.62
C ALA A 37 -1.35 23.69 -4.95
N SER A 38 -0.31 23.69 -5.77
CA SER A 38 1.01 24.11 -5.35
C SER A 38 0.98 25.64 -5.19
N GLY A 39 1.50 26.13 -4.06
CA GLY A 39 1.78 27.55 -3.84
C GLY A 39 1.18 28.17 -2.58
N GLY A 40 2.04 28.38 -1.59
CA GLY A 40 1.98 29.60 -0.78
C GLY A 40 1.53 29.50 0.68
N SER A 41 2.48 29.16 1.54
CA SER A 41 2.87 29.91 2.75
C SER A 41 1.76 30.43 3.70
N GLY A 42 1.65 29.79 4.87
CA GLY A 42 1.13 30.43 6.07
C GLY A 42 -0.25 29.99 6.57
N GLY A 43 -0.69 28.76 6.26
CA GLY A 43 -1.88 28.17 6.88
C GLY A 43 -1.78 28.22 8.41
N GLN A 44 -2.86 28.67 9.07
CA GLN A 44 -2.96 28.56 10.53
C GLN A 44 -2.70 27.11 10.91
N VAL A 45 -1.73 26.89 11.80
CA VAL A 45 -1.46 25.60 12.40
C VAL A 45 -2.76 25.17 13.08
N GLY A 46 -3.46 24.19 12.49
CA GLY A 46 -4.66 23.64 13.09
C GLY A 46 -4.33 23.13 14.49
N GLU A 47 -5.29 23.16 15.41
CA GLU A 47 -5.05 22.83 16.82
C GLU A 47 -4.50 21.42 17.04
N CYS A 48 -4.65 20.53 16.05
CA CYS A 48 -4.19 19.16 16.07
C CYS A 48 -2.96 18.88 15.18
N VAL A 49 -2.31 19.93 14.69
CA VAL A 49 -0.97 19.84 14.08
C VAL A 49 0.07 19.82 15.22
N PRO A 50 0.98 18.82 15.25
CA PRO A 50 2.01 18.77 16.28
C PRO A 50 2.86 20.05 16.35
N THR A 51 3.35 20.37 17.54
CA THR A 51 4.26 21.51 17.74
C THR A 51 5.61 21.10 18.31
N ALA A 52 5.76 19.83 18.68
CA ALA A 52 6.98 19.30 19.24
C ALA A 52 8.08 19.22 18.16
N ALA A 53 9.30 19.63 18.51
CA ALA A 53 10.40 19.74 17.56
C ALA A 53 10.88 18.37 17.04
N GLU A 54 10.65 17.28 17.78
CA GLU A 54 10.94 15.92 17.32
C GLU A 54 10.07 15.48 16.13
N CYS A 55 8.94 16.15 15.88
CA CYS A 55 8.03 15.81 14.80
C CYS A 55 8.49 16.28 13.42
N TYR A 56 9.51 17.14 13.40
CA TYR A 56 9.93 17.87 12.22
C TYR A 56 11.45 17.85 12.07
N VAL A 57 11.92 18.01 10.84
CA VAL A 57 13.32 18.33 10.56
C VAL A 57 13.69 19.72 11.09
N ASP A 58 12.87 20.74 10.80
CA ASP A 58 13.11 22.15 11.15
C ASP A 58 11.84 22.84 11.70
N GLY A 59 11.17 22.18 12.64
CA GLY A 59 9.96 22.69 13.29
C GLY A 59 8.69 22.69 12.42
N PRO A 60 7.53 23.09 12.97
CA PRO A 60 6.21 22.96 12.34
C PRO A 60 5.96 23.87 11.13
N ARG A 61 6.96 24.66 10.73
CA ARG A 61 6.92 25.53 9.54
C ARG A 61 8.12 25.32 8.61
N GLY A 62 8.96 24.33 8.92
CA GLY A 62 10.10 23.98 8.09
C GLY A 62 9.69 23.16 6.86
N PRO A 63 10.66 22.83 5.98
CA PRO A 63 10.46 21.94 4.84
C PRO A 63 9.82 20.61 5.28
N GLY A 64 8.84 20.13 4.51
CA GLY A 64 8.12 18.88 4.75
C GLY A 64 7.26 18.83 6.03
N ALA A 65 6.99 19.96 6.68
CA ALA A 65 6.16 19.98 7.89
C ALA A 65 4.73 19.47 7.64
N GLU A 66 4.20 19.65 6.44
CA GLU A 66 2.88 19.18 6.00
C GLU A 66 2.75 17.65 5.96
N CYS A 67 3.87 16.92 5.94
CA CYS A 67 3.91 15.47 6.01
C CYS A 67 4.76 14.95 7.17
N LEU A 68 5.07 15.78 8.18
CA LEU A 68 5.88 15.40 9.34
C LEU A 68 7.26 14.83 8.95
N ALA A 69 7.89 15.38 7.91
CA ALA A 69 9.19 14.93 7.43
C ALA A 69 10.27 15.00 8.53
N LYS A 70 11.15 13.99 8.55
CA LYS A 70 12.27 13.85 9.50
C LYS A 70 13.62 14.16 8.86
N HIS A 71 13.62 14.41 7.55
CA HIS A 71 14.76 14.80 6.75
C HIS A 71 14.33 15.88 5.75
N ASP A 72 15.30 16.65 5.25
CA ASP A 72 15.08 17.68 4.24
C ASP A 72 15.86 17.34 2.96
N ASN A 73 15.13 17.02 1.89
CA ASN A 73 15.63 16.69 0.56
C ASN A 73 15.82 17.94 -0.32
N SER A 74 15.49 19.15 0.14
CA SER A 74 15.48 20.38 -0.67
C SER A 74 16.80 20.69 -1.39
N SER A 75 17.92 20.23 -0.84
CA SER A 75 19.28 20.39 -1.39
C SER A 75 19.99 19.06 -1.65
N ALA A 76 19.27 17.93 -1.54
CA ALA A 76 19.84 16.61 -1.69
C ALA A 76 19.92 16.20 -3.17
N ASN A 77 21.03 15.56 -3.55
CA ASN A 77 21.16 14.94 -4.88
C ASN A 77 20.40 13.62 -4.99
N VAL A 78 20.09 13.00 -3.86
CA VAL A 78 19.33 11.77 -3.74
C VAL A 78 18.19 12.05 -2.77
N TRP A 79 16.95 11.81 -3.19
CA TRP A 79 15.77 12.05 -2.36
C TRP A 79 15.40 10.76 -1.67
N SER A 80 15.29 10.80 -0.34
CA SER A 80 14.98 9.62 0.45
C SER A 80 13.71 9.81 1.26
N GLY A 81 12.96 8.73 1.42
CA GLY A 81 11.69 8.76 2.13
C GLY A 81 11.24 7.39 2.60
N ARG A 82 10.20 7.41 3.41
CA ARG A 82 9.55 6.24 3.96
C ARG A 82 8.04 6.37 3.78
N PHE A 83 7.37 5.25 3.55
CA PHE A 83 5.93 5.22 3.67
C PHE A 83 5.49 5.57 5.10
N SER A 84 4.64 6.59 5.22
CA SER A 84 4.03 7.03 6.48
C SER A 84 2.58 6.57 6.58
N TYR A 85 1.98 6.18 5.46
CA TYR A 85 0.62 5.67 5.39
C TYR A 85 0.45 4.76 4.17
N LEU A 86 -0.33 3.69 4.34
CA LEU A 86 -0.67 2.77 3.26
C LEU A 86 -2.13 2.37 3.41
N LYS A 87 -2.99 2.87 2.53
CA LYS A 87 -4.42 2.56 2.52
C LYS A 87 -4.69 1.43 1.53
N ILE A 88 -4.90 0.22 2.04
CA ILE A 88 -5.20 -0.94 1.21
C ILE A 88 -6.63 -0.83 0.66
N GLU A 89 -6.77 -0.94 -0.65
CA GLU A 89 -8.06 -1.00 -1.36
C GLU A 89 -8.38 -2.44 -1.79
N LYS A 90 -7.34 -3.21 -2.13
CA LYS A 90 -7.45 -4.62 -2.51
C LYS A 90 -6.32 -5.47 -1.94
N PRO A 91 -6.59 -6.75 -1.61
CA PRO A 91 -7.90 -7.41 -1.63
C PRO A 91 -8.80 -6.92 -0.48
N ALA A 92 -10.13 -7.06 -0.64
CA ALA A 92 -11.10 -6.53 0.33
C ALA A 92 -10.92 -7.08 1.76
N ALA A 93 -10.40 -8.30 1.89
CA ALA A 93 -10.08 -8.90 3.18
C ALA A 93 -8.97 -8.14 3.92
N LEU A 94 -7.96 -7.65 3.22
CA LEU A 94 -6.89 -6.83 3.80
C LEU A 94 -7.29 -5.36 3.96
N ALA A 95 -8.20 -4.87 3.11
CA ALA A 95 -8.81 -3.54 3.23
C ALA A 95 -9.80 -3.44 4.42
N ASN A 96 -10.07 -4.55 5.13
CA ASN A 96 -10.90 -4.53 6.32
C ASN A 96 -10.26 -3.64 7.39
N GLN A 97 -11.07 -2.79 8.03
CA GLN A 97 -10.62 -1.83 9.04
C GLN A 97 -9.82 -2.47 10.18
N LEU A 98 -10.13 -3.70 10.58
CA LEU A 98 -9.41 -4.41 11.63
C LEU A 98 -7.96 -4.70 11.22
N VAL A 99 -7.76 -5.23 10.02
CA VAL A 99 -6.42 -5.56 9.49
C VAL A 99 -5.64 -4.28 9.19
N GLN A 100 -6.29 -3.32 8.55
CA GLN A 100 -5.75 -1.99 8.29
C GLN A 100 -5.27 -1.34 9.60
N ASN A 101 -6.08 -1.31 10.65
CA ASN A 101 -5.70 -0.67 11.91
C ASN A 101 -4.63 -1.44 12.70
N LEU A 102 -4.80 -2.76 12.86
CA LEU A 102 -3.99 -3.54 13.80
C LEU A 102 -2.62 -3.93 13.25
N VAL A 103 -2.50 -4.09 11.92
CA VAL A 103 -1.27 -4.58 11.29
C VAL A 103 -0.63 -3.48 10.47
N VAL A 104 -1.39 -2.89 9.54
CA VAL A 104 -0.82 -1.95 8.55
C VAL A 104 -0.55 -0.60 9.19
N ASP A 105 -1.58 0.10 9.67
CA ASP A 105 -1.48 1.42 10.28
C ASP A 105 -0.62 1.39 11.52
N LYS A 106 -0.80 0.38 12.38
CA LYS A 106 0.04 0.21 13.58
C LYS A 106 1.51 -0.01 13.22
N GLY A 107 1.82 -0.86 12.23
CA GLY A 107 3.20 -1.10 11.83
C GLY A 107 3.83 0.11 11.13
N ILE A 108 3.09 0.79 10.26
CA ILE A 108 3.60 1.86 9.38
C ILE A 108 3.61 3.23 10.06
N THR A 109 2.79 3.46 11.07
CA THR A 109 2.82 4.70 11.85
C THR A 109 3.98 4.62 12.86
N LEU A 110 4.67 5.74 13.10
CA LEU A 110 5.76 5.76 14.09
C LEU A 110 5.21 5.76 15.52
N ASN A 111 6.04 5.36 16.48
CA ASN A 111 5.74 5.52 17.91
C ASN A 111 6.19 6.91 18.39
N GLN A 112 5.55 7.96 17.89
CA GLN A 112 5.83 9.35 18.25
C GLN A 112 4.58 10.05 18.75
N ARG A 113 4.19 9.77 20.00
CA ARG A 113 2.97 10.32 20.59
C ARG A 113 2.91 11.85 20.58
N ALA A 114 4.05 12.52 20.73
CA ALA A 114 4.14 13.98 20.63
C ALA A 114 3.77 14.52 19.23
N CYS A 115 3.77 13.64 18.23
CA CYS A 115 3.46 13.90 16.83
C CYS A 115 2.09 13.37 16.43
N ASN A 116 1.25 12.96 17.39
CA ASN A 116 -0.02 12.27 17.15
C ASN A 116 0.14 10.95 16.36
N GLU A 117 1.32 10.33 16.44
CA GLU A 117 1.61 9.03 15.85
C GLU A 117 1.64 7.98 16.98
N GLU A 118 0.74 6.99 16.91
CA GLU A 118 0.55 5.95 17.94
C GLU A 118 0.88 4.53 17.42
N GLY A 119 1.70 4.43 16.37
CA GLY A 119 2.11 3.13 15.83
C GLY A 119 3.33 2.54 16.54
N ASP A 120 3.89 1.50 15.94
CA ASP A 120 5.05 0.76 16.42
C ASP A 120 6.30 1.02 15.56
N GLY A 121 6.16 1.54 14.33
CA GLY A 121 7.28 1.79 13.41
C GLY A 121 7.98 0.53 12.90
N THR A 122 7.34 -0.63 12.97
CA THR A 122 7.90 -1.94 12.61
C THR A 122 7.67 -2.34 11.15
N PHE A 123 6.78 -1.65 10.44
CA PHE A 123 6.63 -1.75 9.00
C PHE A 123 7.29 -0.52 8.35
N THR A 124 8.51 -0.70 7.84
CA THR A 124 9.26 0.36 7.17
C THR A 124 9.49 -0.04 5.73
N TRP A 125 8.88 0.71 4.81
CA TRP A 125 9.16 0.62 3.37
C TRP A 125 9.86 1.90 2.94
N LEU A 126 11.07 1.76 2.43
CA LEU A 126 11.96 2.86 2.04
C LEU A 126 11.92 3.12 0.53
N LEU A 127 12.13 4.38 0.17
CA LEU A 127 12.29 4.86 -1.19
C LEU A 127 13.54 5.74 -1.25
N GLU A 128 14.38 5.53 -2.26
CA GLU A 128 15.56 6.36 -2.53
C GLU A 128 15.62 6.63 -4.04
N PHE A 129 15.41 7.89 -4.42
CA PHE A 129 15.40 8.36 -5.80
C PHE A 129 16.72 9.06 -6.12
N ASP A 130 17.40 8.60 -7.16
CA ASP A 130 18.56 9.26 -7.72
C ASP A 130 18.18 9.85 -9.10
N PRO A 131 17.79 11.13 -9.16
CA PRO A 131 17.42 11.79 -10.42
C PRO A 131 18.60 11.93 -11.39
N ALA A 132 19.85 11.83 -10.93
CA ALA A 132 21.01 11.92 -11.81
C ALA A 132 21.20 10.63 -12.63
N SER A 133 20.88 9.47 -12.04
CA SER A 133 20.93 8.19 -12.73
C SER A 133 19.58 7.71 -13.27
N GLY A 134 18.47 8.36 -12.89
CA GLY A 134 17.12 7.95 -13.27
C GLY A 134 16.71 6.66 -12.57
N ARG A 135 17.13 6.47 -11.30
CA ARG A 135 16.97 5.21 -10.57
C ARG A 135 16.14 5.39 -9.30
N LEU A 136 15.29 4.41 -9.02
CA LEU A 136 14.60 4.24 -7.74
C LEU A 136 15.10 2.96 -7.08
N LYS A 137 15.67 3.07 -5.87
CA LYS A 137 15.90 1.95 -4.96
C LYS A 137 14.76 1.87 -3.95
N THR A 138 14.18 0.69 -3.78
CA THR A 138 13.09 0.49 -2.81
C THR A 138 13.10 -0.91 -2.19
N GLY A 139 12.55 -1.02 -0.99
CA GLY A 139 12.44 -2.27 -0.26
C GLY A 139 12.12 -2.05 1.22
N GLY A 140 12.18 -3.13 1.97
CA GLY A 140 12.08 -3.09 3.43
C GLY A 140 13.22 -2.35 4.09
N GLY A 141 12.93 -1.66 5.19
CA GLY A 141 13.93 -1.11 6.09
C GLY A 141 13.82 -1.65 7.51
N GLN A 142 14.86 -1.42 8.30
CA GLN A 142 14.87 -1.75 9.73
C GLN A 142 13.76 -0.98 10.49
N PRO A 143 13.11 -1.58 11.52
CA PRO A 143 12.22 -0.87 12.41
C PRO A 143 12.85 0.41 12.99
N ILE A 144 12.04 1.45 13.14
CA ILE A 144 12.54 2.79 13.51
C ILE A 144 12.28 3.07 14.97
N THR A 145 13.35 3.26 15.74
CA THR A 145 13.30 3.70 17.14
C THR A 145 13.60 5.20 17.28
N ASP A 146 14.43 5.75 16.40
CA ASP A 146 14.69 7.19 16.26
C ASP A 146 14.52 7.63 14.80
N PRO A 147 13.39 8.26 14.45
CA PRO A 147 13.11 8.68 13.08
C PRO A 147 14.10 9.72 12.52
N LYS A 148 14.80 10.48 13.37
CA LYS A 148 15.81 11.45 12.90
C LYS A 148 17.14 10.77 12.55
N ALA A 149 17.44 9.62 13.16
CA ALA A 149 18.61 8.82 12.80
C ALA A 149 18.44 8.13 11.43
N GLY A 150 17.19 7.91 11.01
CA GLY A 150 16.85 7.25 9.75
C GLY A 150 16.75 5.72 9.87
N SER A 151 16.75 5.05 8.72
CA SER A 151 16.75 3.58 8.62
C SER A 151 17.72 3.12 7.53
N CYS A 152 17.87 1.81 7.32
CA CYS A 152 18.67 1.20 6.25
C CYS A 152 17.85 0.08 5.59
N PHE A 153 18.16 -0.25 4.34
CA PHE A 153 17.54 -1.36 3.64
C PHE A 153 17.97 -2.70 4.25
N VAL A 154 17.00 -3.53 4.61
CA VAL A 154 17.28 -4.85 5.18
C VAL A 154 17.46 -5.89 4.07
N THR A 155 18.44 -6.77 4.26
CA THR A 155 18.58 -8.02 3.51
C THR A 155 18.46 -9.17 4.51
N ILE A 156 17.52 -10.09 4.28
CA ILE A 156 17.36 -11.28 5.12
C ILE A 156 17.87 -12.48 4.33
N PRO A 157 19.12 -12.91 4.55
CA PRO A 157 19.64 -14.08 3.87
C PRO A 157 18.88 -15.34 4.35
N ASN A 158 18.37 -16.13 3.41
CA ASN A 158 17.99 -17.54 3.59
C ASN A 158 16.75 -17.88 4.45
N SER A 159 15.65 -17.11 4.42
CA SER A 159 14.37 -17.58 5.01
C SER A 159 13.63 -18.59 4.12
N ASN A 160 13.73 -18.44 2.80
CA ASN A 160 13.29 -19.38 1.76
C ASN A 160 13.88 -18.87 0.43
N PRO A 161 14.61 -19.67 -0.38
CA PRO A 161 15.15 -19.17 -1.66
C PRO A 161 14.09 -18.66 -2.63
N ALA A 162 12.81 -19.04 -2.44
CA ALA A 162 11.69 -18.49 -3.20
C ALA A 162 11.26 -17.07 -2.75
N ILE A 163 11.68 -16.60 -1.57
CA ILE A 163 11.24 -15.33 -0.97
C ILE A 163 12.46 -14.61 -0.37
N ALA A 164 13.34 -14.10 -1.24
CA ALA A 164 14.50 -13.33 -0.80
C ALA A 164 14.10 -11.88 -0.47
N VAL A 165 14.45 -11.43 0.74
CA VAL A 165 14.29 -10.03 1.13
C VAL A 165 15.56 -9.29 0.77
N ALA A 166 15.46 -8.35 -0.16
CA ALA A 166 16.51 -7.42 -0.55
C ALA A 166 15.87 -6.18 -1.20
N PRO A 167 16.52 -5.01 -1.15
CA PRO A 167 16.09 -3.87 -1.95
C PRO A 167 16.22 -4.17 -3.45
N THR A 168 15.35 -3.56 -4.24
CA THR A 168 15.36 -3.63 -5.70
C THR A 168 15.58 -2.24 -6.28
N GLU A 169 16.31 -2.17 -7.39
CA GLU A 169 16.53 -0.94 -8.13
C GLU A 169 15.90 -1.00 -9.52
N VAL A 170 15.14 0.03 -9.87
CA VAL A 170 14.44 0.14 -11.16
C VAL A 170 14.69 1.49 -11.79
N ASP A 171 14.44 1.59 -13.08
CA ASP A 171 14.39 2.88 -13.77
C ASP A 171 13.16 3.66 -13.32
N VAL A 172 13.31 4.97 -13.16
CA VAL A 172 12.21 5.88 -12.83
C VAL A 172 12.42 7.20 -13.55
N ASP A 173 11.35 7.69 -14.16
CA ASP A 173 11.30 9.03 -14.71
C ASP A 173 10.57 9.93 -13.70
N VAL A 174 11.27 10.94 -13.18
CA VAL A 174 10.65 11.98 -12.36
C VAL A 174 10.57 13.27 -13.16
N THR A 175 9.36 13.80 -13.31
CA THR A 175 9.12 15.04 -14.05
C THR A 175 9.62 16.25 -13.26
N GLU A 176 9.74 17.40 -13.92
CA GLU A 176 10.08 18.67 -13.25
C GLU A 176 9.06 19.04 -12.16
N SER A 177 7.78 18.69 -12.34
CA SER A 177 6.72 18.89 -11.34
C SER A 177 6.81 17.91 -10.17
N GLY A 178 7.70 16.91 -10.22
CA GLY A 178 7.87 15.90 -9.17
C GLY A 178 6.93 14.72 -9.30
N GLU A 179 6.21 14.57 -10.42
CA GLU A 179 5.43 13.37 -10.73
C GLU A 179 6.37 12.24 -11.13
N PHE A 180 6.07 11.01 -10.74
CA PHE A 180 6.87 9.85 -11.11
C PHE A 180 6.01 8.62 -11.34
N GLU A 181 6.51 7.73 -12.19
CA GLU A 181 5.98 6.39 -12.38
C GLU A 181 7.14 5.39 -12.47
N ALA A 182 6.99 4.22 -11.84
CA ALA A 182 7.96 3.14 -11.89
C ALA A 182 7.27 1.79 -11.92
N THR A 183 7.89 0.80 -12.57
CA THR A 183 7.46 -0.59 -12.53
C THR A 183 8.55 -1.46 -11.91
N ILE A 184 8.17 -2.32 -10.96
CA ILE A 184 9.07 -3.21 -10.24
C ILE A 184 8.63 -4.64 -10.50
N ASP A 185 9.52 -5.46 -11.04
CA ASP A 185 9.19 -6.85 -11.38
C ASP A 185 8.80 -7.66 -10.14
N ALA A 186 9.59 -7.56 -9.06
CA ALA A 186 9.28 -8.16 -7.78
C ALA A 186 9.99 -7.45 -6.62
N VAL A 187 9.36 -7.41 -5.45
CA VAL A 187 10.02 -7.04 -4.18
C VAL A 187 9.37 -7.81 -3.04
N VAL A 188 10.17 -8.20 -2.03
CA VAL A 188 9.64 -8.76 -0.78
C VAL A 188 9.88 -7.75 0.33
N VAL A 189 8.79 -7.26 0.90
CA VAL A 189 8.85 -6.28 2.00
C VAL A 189 8.57 -6.98 3.33
N PRO A 190 9.50 -6.97 4.29
CA PRO A 190 9.27 -7.50 5.61
C PRO A 190 8.41 -6.53 6.44
N ILE A 191 7.46 -7.09 7.17
CA ILE A 191 6.72 -6.44 8.24
C ILE A 191 7.19 -7.09 9.54
N PHE A 192 7.96 -6.36 10.34
CA PHE A 192 8.41 -6.88 11.62
C PHE A 192 7.29 -6.77 12.66
N LEU A 193 7.22 -7.74 13.58
CA LEU A 193 6.25 -7.71 14.68
C LEU A 193 6.86 -7.16 15.99
N ASP A 194 8.16 -6.88 15.96
CA ASP A 194 8.94 -6.32 17.06
C ASP A 194 10.14 -5.52 16.50
N VAL A 195 10.71 -4.63 17.31
CA VAL A 195 11.82 -3.77 16.88
C VAL A 195 13.16 -4.51 16.84
N GLU A 196 13.25 -5.65 17.51
CA GLU A 196 14.37 -6.58 17.50
C GLU A 196 14.40 -7.46 16.24
N MET A 197 13.38 -7.36 15.37
CA MET A 197 13.23 -8.12 14.12
C MET A 197 13.17 -9.64 14.34
N SER A 198 12.72 -10.09 15.51
CA SER A 198 12.68 -11.51 15.90
C SER A 198 11.58 -12.29 15.18
N LYS A 199 10.50 -11.60 14.81
CA LYS A 199 9.37 -12.13 14.06
C LYS A 199 9.06 -11.23 12.87
N THR A 200 8.80 -11.86 11.72
CA THR A 200 8.58 -11.14 10.46
C THR A 200 7.46 -11.79 9.66
N ILE A 201 6.57 -10.98 9.08
CA ILE A 201 5.68 -11.36 8.00
C ILE A 201 6.33 -10.88 6.70
N LEU A 202 6.45 -11.76 5.71
CA LEU A 202 7.01 -11.40 4.40
C LEU A 202 5.88 -11.05 3.44
N LEU A 203 5.96 -9.89 2.80
CA LEU A 203 5.01 -9.46 1.79
C LEU A 203 5.67 -9.51 0.40
N PRO A 204 5.60 -10.66 -0.30
CA PRO A 204 6.05 -10.76 -1.68
C PRO A 204 5.06 -10.04 -2.60
N LEU A 205 5.58 -9.21 -3.49
CA LEU A 205 4.79 -8.45 -4.46
C LEU A 205 5.45 -8.54 -5.84
N HIS A 206 4.63 -8.65 -6.87
CA HIS A 206 5.07 -8.74 -8.27
C HIS A 206 4.43 -7.67 -9.13
N GLN A 207 5.14 -7.29 -10.19
CA GLN A 207 4.70 -6.38 -11.25
C GLN A 207 4.10 -5.10 -10.67
N ILE A 208 4.84 -4.49 -9.75
CA ILE A 208 4.36 -3.38 -8.94
C ILE A 208 4.49 -2.10 -9.75
N ALA A 209 3.35 -1.50 -10.08
CA ALA A 209 3.27 -0.13 -10.57
C ALA A 209 3.22 0.84 -9.39
N PHE A 210 4.21 1.72 -9.32
CA PHE A 210 4.27 2.86 -8.43
C PHE A 210 3.97 4.13 -9.21
N SER A 211 3.18 5.02 -8.63
CA SER A 211 3.07 6.40 -9.12
C SER A 211 2.83 7.37 -7.97
N GLY A 212 3.15 8.64 -8.18
CA GLY A 212 2.87 9.68 -7.21
C GLY A 212 3.44 11.03 -7.61
N SER A 213 3.30 12.00 -6.70
CA SER A 213 3.89 13.33 -6.85
C SER A 213 4.58 13.76 -5.57
N PHE A 214 5.78 14.31 -5.73
CA PHE A 214 6.49 15.00 -4.67
C PHE A 214 5.96 16.42 -4.44
N SER A 215 6.12 16.93 -3.23
CA SER A 215 6.13 18.36 -2.94
C SER A 215 7.32 19.06 -3.63
N ASP A 216 7.30 20.40 -3.66
CA ASP A 216 8.35 21.22 -4.30
C ASP A 216 9.73 20.98 -3.67
N ASP A 217 9.78 20.77 -2.35
CA ASP A 217 10.99 20.47 -1.57
C ASP A 217 11.38 18.98 -1.57
N ARG A 218 10.61 18.14 -2.28
CA ARG A 218 10.79 16.68 -2.38
C ARG A 218 10.71 15.96 -1.03
N ASN A 219 10.06 16.56 -0.04
CA ASN A 219 9.92 15.98 1.29
C ASN A 219 8.66 15.16 1.48
N CYS A 220 7.63 15.37 0.68
CA CYS A 220 6.31 14.78 0.90
C CYS A 220 5.77 14.11 -0.36
N ILE A 221 5.15 12.95 -0.17
CA ILE A 221 4.17 12.36 -1.09
C ILE A 221 2.87 12.26 -0.29
N GLY A 222 1.88 13.08 -0.60
CA GLY A 222 0.68 13.20 0.22
C GLY A 222 0.87 14.12 1.42
N ARG A 223 -0.06 14.07 2.39
CA ARG A 223 -0.14 15.06 3.48
C ARG A 223 -0.69 14.46 4.76
N TYR A 224 -0.20 14.92 5.91
CA TYR A 224 -0.82 14.67 7.22
C TYR A 224 -2.05 15.57 7.39
N ASN A 225 -3.17 15.00 7.86
CA ASN A 225 -4.46 15.71 7.95
C ASN A 225 -4.75 16.27 9.36
N GLY A 226 -3.72 16.56 10.16
CA GLY A 226 -3.89 17.10 11.51
C GLY A 226 -4.67 18.41 11.59
N ASP A 227 -4.73 19.18 10.51
CA ASP A 227 -5.52 20.40 10.40
C ASP A 227 -7.04 20.15 10.36
N GLN A 228 -7.47 18.91 10.08
CA GLN A 228 -8.87 18.51 9.98
C GLN A 228 -9.41 17.85 11.26
N PHE A 229 -8.54 17.55 12.23
CA PHE A 229 -8.95 16.88 13.47
C PHE A 229 -9.36 17.88 14.55
N GLU A 230 -10.30 17.45 15.38
CA GLU A 230 -10.78 18.22 16.52
C GLU A 230 -10.06 17.81 17.82
N ILE A 231 -9.73 18.77 18.67
CA ILE A 231 -9.19 18.49 20.03
C ILE A 231 -10.18 17.63 20.83
N SER A 232 -11.48 17.85 20.64
CA SER A 232 -12.57 17.09 21.28
C SER A 232 -12.44 15.58 21.04
N ASN A 233 -11.89 15.18 19.89
CA ASN A 233 -11.62 13.80 19.51
C ASN A 233 -10.14 13.40 19.71
N THR A 234 -9.43 14.07 20.63
CA THR A 234 -8.01 13.81 20.92
C THR A 234 -7.11 13.88 19.70
N CYS A 235 -7.44 14.75 18.73
CA CYS A 235 -6.70 14.88 17.47
C CYS A 235 -6.60 13.57 16.66
N LYS A 236 -7.65 12.74 16.73
CA LYS A 236 -7.78 11.50 15.95
C LYS A 236 -8.76 11.70 14.80
N PRO A 237 -8.60 10.96 13.69
CA PRO A 237 -9.58 10.98 12.60
C PRO A 237 -10.94 10.46 13.08
N ASP A 238 -12.01 11.16 12.73
CA ASP A 238 -13.37 10.62 12.82
C ASP A 238 -13.66 9.74 11.59
N THR A 239 -13.46 8.44 11.74
CA THR A 239 -13.69 7.45 10.67
C THR A 239 -15.16 7.34 10.29
N THR A 240 -16.10 7.76 11.15
CA THR A 240 -17.54 7.79 10.81
C THR A 240 -17.88 8.88 9.80
N GLN A 241 -17.04 9.92 9.73
CA GLN A 241 -17.09 10.99 8.75
C GLN A 241 -16.16 10.75 7.55
N GLY A 242 -15.51 9.59 7.49
CA GLY A 242 -14.54 9.28 6.44
C GLY A 242 -13.21 10.05 6.56
N GLN A 243 -12.92 10.63 7.72
CA GLN A 243 -11.61 11.25 7.94
C GLN A 243 -10.51 10.19 7.97
N THR A 244 -9.33 10.55 7.51
CA THR A 244 -8.14 9.71 7.47
C THR A 244 -6.96 10.47 8.05
N VAL A 245 -6.01 9.78 8.68
CA VAL A 245 -4.80 10.40 9.26
C VAL A 245 -3.98 11.12 8.18
N TRP A 246 -3.98 10.56 6.97
CA TRP A 246 -3.20 11.04 5.84
C TRP A 246 -4.03 11.10 4.58
N THR A 247 -3.78 12.13 3.77
CA THR A 247 -4.17 12.17 2.37
C THR A 247 -3.07 11.52 1.55
N THR A 248 -3.41 10.52 0.74
CA THR A 248 -2.47 9.81 -0.12
C THR A 248 -2.03 10.69 -1.28
N GLY A 249 -0.74 10.66 -1.63
CA GLY A 249 -0.19 11.35 -2.81
C GLY A 249 0.42 10.41 -3.84
N GLY A 250 0.38 9.11 -3.58
CA GLY A 250 0.84 8.08 -4.49
C GLY A 250 -0.09 6.87 -4.53
N SER A 251 0.10 6.03 -5.53
CA SER A 251 -0.62 4.78 -5.73
C SER A 251 0.34 3.63 -5.98
N LEU A 252 -0.04 2.46 -5.48
CA LEU A 252 0.68 1.21 -5.61
C LEU A 252 -0.29 0.15 -6.10
N GLN A 253 0.07 -0.56 -7.16
CA GLN A 253 -0.66 -1.71 -7.63
C GLN A 253 0.30 -2.84 -7.98
N GLY A 254 0.01 -4.06 -7.57
CA GLY A 254 0.74 -5.26 -7.97
C GLY A 254 -0.12 -6.49 -7.71
N TYR A 255 0.52 -7.65 -7.60
CA TYR A 255 -0.18 -8.87 -7.16
C TYR A 255 0.70 -9.76 -6.28
N ILE A 256 0.03 -10.68 -5.59
CA ILE A 256 0.63 -11.76 -4.81
C ILE A 256 0.06 -13.06 -5.33
N THR A 257 0.90 -14.05 -5.65
CA THR A 257 0.40 -15.37 -6.06
C THR A 257 -0.22 -16.09 -4.86
N ILE A 258 -1.16 -17.00 -5.13
CA ILE A 258 -1.81 -17.77 -4.07
C ILE A 258 -0.80 -18.64 -3.33
N GLU A 259 0.15 -19.21 -4.06
CA GLU A 259 1.20 -20.07 -3.54
C GLU A 259 2.15 -19.29 -2.61
N GLU A 260 2.51 -18.06 -2.95
CA GLU A 260 3.32 -17.20 -2.08
C GLU A 260 2.56 -16.76 -0.82
N ALA A 261 1.31 -16.34 -0.97
CA ALA A 261 0.48 -15.99 0.17
C ALA A 261 0.27 -17.18 1.12
N GLU A 262 0.25 -18.42 0.61
CA GLU A 262 0.19 -19.62 1.45
C GLU A 262 1.52 -19.90 2.16
N ALA A 263 2.65 -19.57 1.53
CA ALA A 263 3.97 -19.69 2.15
C ALA A 263 4.19 -18.68 3.30
N VAL A 264 3.47 -17.56 3.30
CA VAL A 264 3.54 -16.54 4.36
C VAL A 264 2.63 -16.93 5.52
N TYR A 265 3.21 -17.46 6.60
CA TYR A 265 2.48 -17.80 7.82
C TYR A 265 2.58 -16.69 8.87
N ILE A 266 1.44 -16.28 9.43
CA ILE A 266 1.33 -15.22 10.42
C ILE A 266 1.09 -15.87 11.79
N ASP A 267 2.16 -16.01 12.57
CA ASP A 267 2.14 -16.75 13.85
C ASP A 267 1.10 -16.21 14.84
N ASP A 268 0.89 -14.90 14.88
CA ASP A 268 -0.04 -14.27 15.83
C ASP A 268 -1.51 -14.50 15.45
N LEU A 269 -1.79 -14.69 14.16
CA LEU A 269 -3.14 -15.04 13.66
C LEU A 269 -3.35 -16.56 13.54
N LYS A 270 -2.29 -17.35 13.74
CA LYS A 270 -2.28 -18.81 13.51
C LYS A 270 -2.83 -19.17 12.13
N ALA A 271 -2.46 -18.39 11.12
CA ALA A 271 -2.97 -18.56 9.77
C ALA A 271 -1.99 -18.07 8.68
N SER A 272 -2.07 -18.64 7.48
CA SER A 272 -1.38 -18.11 6.30
C SER A 272 -2.02 -16.82 5.79
N LEU A 273 -1.25 -15.99 5.09
CA LEU A 273 -1.78 -14.81 4.39
C LEU A 273 -2.85 -15.22 3.38
N CYS A 274 -2.67 -16.35 2.70
CA CYS A 274 -3.70 -16.94 1.85
C CYS A 274 -5.02 -17.13 2.60
N ALA A 275 -4.99 -17.75 3.79
CA ALA A 275 -6.20 -18.00 4.56
C ALA A 275 -6.85 -16.69 5.03
N GLN A 276 -6.06 -15.66 5.32
CA GLN A 276 -6.57 -14.32 5.64
C GLN A 276 -7.25 -13.66 4.44
N ILE A 277 -6.64 -13.74 3.24
CA ILE A 277 -7.18 -13.13 2.02
C ILE A 277 -8.43 -13.86 1.51
N ALA A 278 -8.41 -15.20 1.51
CA ALA A 278 -9.53 -16.03 1.08
C ALA A 278 -10.76 -15.89 2.01
N GLY A 279 -10.55 -15.43 3.24
CA GLY A 279 -11.58 -15.13 4.21
C GLY A 279 -12.20 -16.36 4.88
N SER A 280 -13.06 -16.12 5.88
CA SER A 280 -13.69 -17.17 6.70
C SER A 280 -14.71 -18.04 5.96
N THR A 281 -15.14 -17.62 4.76
CA THR A 281 -16.03 -18.38 3.89
C THR A 281 -15.30 -19.42 3.07
N TRP A 282 -13.97 -19.29 2.90
CA TRP A 282 -13.16 -20.41 2.49
C TRP A 282 -13.38 -21.51 3.52
N LYS A 283 -13.51 -22.76 3.07
CA LYS A 283 -13.58 -23.93 3.98
C LYS A 283 -12.20 -24.11 4.61
N GLY A 284 -11.82 -23.15 5.44
CA GLY A 284 -10.55 -23.05 6.10
C GLY A 284 -10.36 -24.35 6.86
N GLN A 285 -9.24 -24.98 6.56
CA GLN A 285 -8.82 -26.16 7.28
C GLN A 285 -8.51 -25.74 8.72
N PRO A 286 -8.66 -26.63 9.71
CA PRO A 286 -8.35 -26.33 11.11
C PRO A 286 -6.87 -25.92 11.35
N THR A 287 -6.03 -26.02 10.32
CA THR A 287 -4.62 -25.67 10.30
C THR A 287 -4.34 -24.18 10.10
N GLY A 288 -5.36 -23.36 9.79
CA GLY A 288 -5.17 -21.94 9.46
C GLY A 288 -4.52 -21.69 8.11
N ARG A 289 -4.42 -22.73 7.27
CA ARG A 289 -3.86 -22.68 5.93
C ARG A 289 -4.95 -22.86 4.88
N CYS A 290 -4.70 -22.39 3.67
CA CYS A 290 -5.59 -22.69 2.56
C CYS A 290 -5.42 -24.13 2.06
N ALA A 291 -4.19 -24.63 2.04
CA ALA A 291 -3.87 -26.00 1.63
C ALA A 291 -3.77 -26.94 2.84
N GLU A 292 -4.32 -28.16 2.74
CA GLU A 292 -4.20 -29.20 3.79
C GLU A 292 -2.78 -29.75 3.90
N THR A 293 -2.06 -29.79 2.78
CA THR A 293 -0.70 -30.34 2.64
C THR A 293 0.15 -29.39 1.80
N ASP A 294 1.43 -29.73 1.59
CA ASP A 294 2.30 -28.97 0.67
C ASP A 294 1.82 -28.98 -0.79
N ALA A 295 0.81 -29.79 -1.11
CA ALA A 295 0.17 -29.84 -2.42
C ALA A 295 -1.32 -29.44 -2.34
N TRP A 296 -1.75 -28.60 -3.29
CA TRP A 296 -3.15 -28.28 -3.51
C TRP A 296 -3.89 -29.49 -4.11
N GLN A 297 -5.03 -29.88 -3.53
CA GLN A 297 -5.92 -30.82 -4.20
C GLN A 297 -6.75 -30.11 -5.27
N ALA A 298 -7.23 -30.86 -6.26
CA ALA A 298 -8.04 -30.31 -7.35
C ALA A 298 -9.33 -29.67 -6.81
N GLY A 299 -9.52 -28.37 -7.07
CA GLY A 299 -10.68 -27.62 -6.60
C GLY A 299 -10.57 -27.07 -5.17
N GLU A 300 -9.43 -27.27 -4.49
CA GLU A 300 -9.15 -26.75 -3.14
C GLU A 300 -8.23 -25.52 -3.15
N ARG A 301 -7.90 -24.98 -4.32
CA ARG A 301 -7.23 -23.69 -4.39
C ARG A 301 -8.28 -22.58 -4.36
N PRO A 302 -8.16 -21.57 -3.47
CA PRO A 302 -9.02 -20.40 -3.57
C PRO A 302 -8.85 -19.74 -4.93
N GLU A 303 -9.87 -19.00 -5.37
CA GLU A 303 -9.80 -18.26 -6.62
C GLU A 303 -9.36 -16.82 -6.32
N GLY A 304 -8.27 -16.42 -6.99
CA GLY A 304 -7.79 -15.05 -6.99
C GLY A 304 -8.63 -14.12 -7.87
N ASP A 305 -8.45 -12.81 -7.70
CA ASP A 305 -9.06 -11.79 -8.57
C ASP A 305 -8.10 -11.31 -9.69
N TRP A 306 -6.92 -11.92 -9.78
CA TRP A 306 -5.87 -11.61 -10.75
C TRP A 306 -5.30 -12.86 -11.42
N CYS A 307 -4.74 -12.69 -12.61
CA CYS A 307 -3.98 -13.69 -13.35
C CYS A 307 -2.51 -13.27 -13.42
N ALA A 308 -1.62 -14.01 -12.75
CA ALA A 308 -0.20 -13.71 -12.69
C ALA A 308 0.45 -13.79 -14.09
N ALA A 309 0.08 -14.79 -14.89
CA ALA A 309 0.69 -15.04 -16.20
C ALA A 309 0.45 -13.90 -17.22
N THR A 310 -0.65 -13.17 -17.11
CA THR A 310 -1.02 -12.08 -18.03
C THR A 310 -1.00 -10.70 -17.38
N ASN A 311 -0.69 -10.63 -16.08
CA ASN A 311 -0.80 -9.43 -15.26
C ASN A 311 -2.11 -8.66 -15.50
N SER A 312 -3.25 -9.36 -15.39
CA SER A 312 -4.56 -8.80 -15.69
C SER A 312 -5.63 -9.33 -14.73
N PRO A 313 -6.84 -8.73 -14.68
CA PRO A 313 -7.95 -9.28 -13.91
C PRO A 313 -8.20 -10.77 -14.23
N ALA A 314 -8.58 -11.53 -13.22
CA ALA A 314 -8.81 -12.97 -13.34
C ALA A 314 -9.89 -13.30 -14.38
N THR A 315 -9.75 -14.49 -14.98
CA THR A 315 -10.73 -15.11 -15.86
C THR A 315 -11.02 -16.52 -15.36
N GLY A 316 -12.05 -17.19 -15.90
CA GLY A 316 -12.33 -18.59 -15.55
C GLY A 316 -11.20 -19.58 -15.89
N ALA A 317 -10.18 -19.16 -16.64
CA ALA A 317 -9.00 -19.97 -16.97
C ALA A 317 -7.75 -19.61 -16.13
N CYS A 318 -7.75 -18.46 -15.46
CA CYS A 318 -6.59 -17.97 -14.70
C CYS A 318 -7.02 -17.03 -13.58
N ASN A 319 -6.80 -17.48 -12.35
CA ASN A 319 -7.20 -16.85 -11.09
C ASN A 319 -6.22 -17.27 -9.97
N ASP A 320 -4.93 -17.22 -10.28
CA ASP A 320 -3.83 -17.74 -9.46
C ASP A 320 -3.14 -16.66 -8.61
N ALA A 321 -3.67 -15.44 -8.58
CA ALA A 321 -3.14 -14.34 -7.78
C ALA A 321 -4.23 -13.41 -7.26
N TRP A 322 -3.90 -12.66 -6.19
CA TRP A 322 -4.71 -11.54 -5.73
C TRP A 322 -4.06 -10.22 -6.10
N GLN A 323 -4.87 -9.32 -6.63
CA GLN A 323 -4.45 -7.95 -6.87
C GLN A 323 -4.26 -7.25 -5.53
N LEU A 324 -3.08 -6.65 -5.33
CA LEU A 324 -2.85 -5.69 -4.28
C LEU A 324 -2.97 -4.29 -4.87
N LYS A 325 -3.84 -3.47 -4.30
CA LYS A 325 -3.98 -2.05 -4.68
C LYS A 325 -4.03 -1.22 -3.41
N ALA A 326 -3.24 -0.15 -3.37
CA ALA A 326 -3.21 0.76 -2.25
C ALA A 326 -2.93 2.20 -2.69
N GLY A 327 -3.46 3.16 -1.95
CA GLY A 327 -2.92 4.52 -1.95
C GLY A 327 -1.88 4.66 -0.84
N PHE A 328 -0.87 5.50 -1.02
CA PHE A 328 0.14 5.73 0.02
C PHE A 328 0.45 7.21 0.21
N ALA A 329 0.97 7.51 1.40
CA ALA A 329 1.69 8.75 1.68
C ALA A 329 3.10 8.40 2.17
N ALA A 330 4.07 9.25 1.85
CA ALA A 330 5.45 9.10 2.26
C ALA A 330 6.01 10.43 2.75
N SER A 331 6.93 10.34 3.70
CA SER A 331 7.61 11.49 4.29
C SER A 331 9.11 11.30 4.18
N ALA A 332 9.84 12.39 3.95
CA ALA A 332 11.28 12.35 3.86
C ALA A 332 11.88 11.88 5.19
N MET A 333 12.81 10.94 5.07
CA MET A 333 13.52 10.33 6.17
C MET A 333 14.87 9.86 5.64
N LYS A 334 15.90 10.02 6.45
CA LYS A 334 17.25 9.60 6.08
C LYS A 334 17.29 8.09 5.84
N VAL A 335 17.87 7.69 4.71
CA VAL A 335 18.23 6.30 4.41
C VAL A 335 19.75 6.17 4.44
N ASN A 336 20.25 5.26 5.27
CA ASN A 336 21.68 5.07 5.56
C ASN A 336 22.32 3.98 4.69
N GLY A 337 21.75 3.70 3.51
CA GLY A 337 22.16 2.61 2.63
C GLY A 337 21.62 1.24 3.08
N ASP A 338 22.42 0.19 2.91
CA ASP A 338 22.08 -1.18 3.31
C ASP A 338 22.48 -1.44 4.76
N CYS A 339 21.66 -2.22 5.48
CA CYS A 339 21.97 -2.60 6.86
C CYS A 339 23.19 -3.54 6.92
N PRO A 340 24.01 -3.44 7.99
CA PRO A 340 25.24 -4.21 8.15
C PRO A 340 25.04 -5.71 8.38
#